data_AF-A0A2M9Q877-F1
#
_entry.id   AF-A0A2M9Q877-F1
#
_cell.length_a   1.000
_cell.length_b   1.000
_cell.length_c   1.000
_cell.angle_alpha   90.00
_cell.angle_beta   90.00
_cell.angle_gamma   90.00
#
_symmetry.space_group_name_H-M   'P 1'
#
loop_
_entity.id
_entity.type
_entity.pdbx_description
1 polymer ?
#
loop_
_entity_poly.entity_id
_entity_poly.type
_entity_poly.pdbx_seq_one_letter_code
_entity_poly.pdbx_strand_id
1 'polypeptide(L)'
;PGAAGGVKYIPKMSEAEVRSVIDDLKAELEHSDRLLPGGYLFMTDLLGNPDLVNRVGKVFASAFADQQIDVIMTVATKGISIAHAIARHLNVPVVVVRRDSKVTEGSTVSINYVSGSSRRIQTMVLSKRSMKSGQRVLITDDFMKVGGTMNGMKNLLEEFDCQLAGIAVLVEAEHADETLVDDYYSLVKLHEVNEKDRTIALSEGNYFSKRGNDK
;
A
#
# COMPACT_ATOMS: atom_id res chain seq x y z
N PRO A 1 22.28 -27.90 10.75
CA PRO A 1 22.84 -26.75 10.00
C PRO A 1 24.29 -27.03 9.58
N GLY A 2 24.58 -27.01 8.27
CA GLY A 2 25.95 -27.16 7.74
C GLY A 2 26.73 -25.85 7.73
N ALA A 3 28.03 -25.88 7.41
CA ALA A 3 28.96 -24.74 7.48
C ALA A 3 28.59 -23.50 6.62
N ALA A 4 27.62 -23.62 5.71
CA ALA A 4 27.07 -22.53 4.90
C ALA A 4 25.63 -22.12 5.30
N GLY A 5 25.07 -22.70 6.37
CA GLY A 5 23.72 -22.41 6.85
C GLY A 5 23.68 -21.29 7.89
N GLY A 6 22.56 -20.56 7.95
CA GLY A 6 22.31 -19.51 8.93
C GLY A 6 20.86 -19.48 9.40
N VAL A 7 20.52 -18.57 10.31
CA VAL A 7 19.15 -18.32 10.78
C VAL A 7 18.61 -17.07 10.08
N LYS A 8 17.40 -17.17 9.52
CA LYS A 8 16.67 -16.02 8.96
C LYS A 8 15.40 -15.80 9.78
N TYR A 9 15.23 -14.59 10.31
CA TYR A 9 13.97 -14.18 10.91
C TYR A 9 12.93 -13.96 9.80
N ILE A 10 11.76 -14.57 9.95
CA ILE A 10 10.63 -14.39 9.03
C ILE A 10 9.50 -13.74 9.85
N PRO A 11 9.08 -12.50 9.52
CA PRO A 11 8.01 -11.84 10.24
C PRO A 11 6.69 -12.55 9.94
N LYS A 12 6.21 -13.37 10.86
CA LYS A 12 4.88 -14.00 10.77
C LYS A 12 3.96 -13.47 11.85
N MET A 13 2.69 -13.33 11.51
CA MET A 13 1.59 -13.05 12.44
C MET A 13 0.56 -14.16 12.34
N SER A 14 0.02 -14.55 13.49
CA SER A 14 -1.15 -15.41 13.57
C SER A 14 -2.39 -14.69 13.04
N GLU A 15 -3.40 -15.44 12.59
CA GLU A 15 -4.65 -14.84 12.11
C GLU A 15 -5.34 -14.01 13.19
N ALA A 16 -5.27 -14.42 14.47
CA ALA A 16 -5.83 -13.68 15.59
C ALA A 16 -5.14 -12.32 15.80
N GLU A 17 -3.81 -12.26 15.72
CA GLU A 17 -3.07 -11.00 15.81
C GLU A 17 -3.40 -10.07 14.63
N VAL A 18 -3.56 -10.61 13.42
CA VAL A 18 -3.94 -9.80 12.25
C VAL A 18 -5.35 -9.24 12.41
N ARG A 19 -6.32 -10.07 12.83
CA ARG A 19 -7.70 -9.60 13.07
C ARG A 19 -7.73 -8.49 14.11
N SER A 20 -7.00 -8.64 15.22
CA SER A 20 -6.90 -7.59 16.23
C SER A 20 -6.39 -6.26 15.68
N VAL A 21 -5.39 -6.27 14.79
CA VAL A 21 -4.91 -5.02 14.15
C VAL A 21 -5.95 -4.42 13.21
N ILE A 22 -6.67 -5.25 12.46
CA ILE A 22 -7.75 -4.78 11.56
C ILE A 22 -8.91 -4.21 12.37
N ASP A 23 -9.32 -4.86 13.46
CA ASP A 23 -10.39 -4.42 14.33
C ASP A 23 -10.05 -3.07 14.99
N ASP A 24 -8.83 -2.91 15.52
CA ASP A 24 -8.34 -1.64 16.06
C ASP A 24 -8.38 -0.52 14.99
N LEU A 25 -7.89 -0.82 13.78
CA LEU A 25 -7.88 0.13 12.67
C LEU A 25 -9.29 0.53 12.25
N LYS A 26 -10.23 -0.43 12.19
CA LYS A 26 -11.63 -0.17 11.89
C LYS A 26 -12.28 0.70 12.95
N ALA A 27 -12.10 0.37 14.23
CA ALA A 27 -12.65 1.15 15.34
C ALA A 27 -12.21 2.61 15.28
N GLU A 28 -10.94 2.84 14.95
CA GLU A 28 -10.43 4.19 14.69
C GLU A 28 -11.10 4.83 13.48
N LEU A 29 -11.14 4.15 12.32
CA LEU A 29 -11.68 4.70 11.07
C LEU A 29 -13.20 4.95 11.10
N GLU A 30 -13.97 4.27 11.97
CA GLU A 30 -15.42 4.45 12.14
C GLU A 30 -15.79 5.77 12.83
N HIS A 31 -14.83 6.50 13.41
CA HIS A 31 -15.10 7.80 14.02
C HIS A 31 -15.57 8.85 12.99
N SER A 32 -16.78 9.37 13.20
CA SER A 32 -17.47 10.29 12.27
C SER A 32 -16.79 11.66 12.06
N ASP A 33 -15.83 12.05 12.90
CA ASP A 33 -15.01 13.24 12.74
C ASP A 33 -13.91 13.07 11.67
N ARG A 34 -13.68 11.83 11.21
CA ARG A 34 -12.77 11.52 10.11
C ARG A 34 -13.37 11.77 8.73
N LEU A 35 -14.67 12.06 8.62
CA LEU A 35 -15.34 12.29 7.34
C LEU A 35 -14.82 13.54 6.63
N LEU A 36 -14.40 13.37 5.37
CA LEU A 36 -13.99 14.44 4.48
C LEU A 36 -14.87 14.48 3.21
N PRO A 37 -15.04 15.66 2.58
CA PRO A 37 -15.83 15.79 1.37
C PRO A 37 -15.36 14.87 0.24
N GLY A 38 -16.31 14.23 -0.46
CA GLY A 38 -16.02 13.36 -1.60
C GLY A 38 -15.79 11.90 -1.23
N GLY A 39 -16.22 11.49 -0.03
CA GLY A 39 -16.12 10.12 0.46
C GLY A 39 -14.71 9.71 0.90
N TYR A 40 -13.90 10.66 1.37
CA TYR A 40 -12.57 10.40 1.92
C TYR A 40 -12.59 10.36 3.44
N LEU A 41 -11.60 9.68 4.02
CA LEU A 41 -11.35 9.66 5.45
C LEU A 41 -10.07 10.40 5.81
N PHE A 42 -10.11 11.13 6.91
CA PHE A 42 -8.94 11.71 7.53
C PHE A 42 -8.17 10.61 8.28
N MET A 43 -7.05 10.20 7.68
CA MET A 43 -6.17 9.14 8.22
C MET A 43 -4.79 9.67 8.64
N THR A 44 -4.57 10.98 8.63
CA THR A 44 -3.21 11.55 8.78
C THR A 44 -2.61 11.27 10.16
N ASP A 45 -3.42 11.32 11.21
CA ASP A 45 -3.08 10.97 12.58
C ASP A 45 -2.74 9.48 12.71
N LEU A 46 -3.55 8.60 12.10
CA LEU A 46 -3.32 7.16 12.09
C LEU A 46 -2.01 6.79 11.40
N LEU A 47 -1.76 7.39 10.23
CA LEU A 47 -0.52 7.22 9.47
C LEU A 47 0.70 7.85 10.15
N GLY A 48 0.48 8.75 11.10
CA GLY A 48 1.50 9.35 11.95
C GLY A 48 1.75 8.59 13.26
N ASN A 49 0.89 7.62 13.61
CA ASN A 49 1.05 6.82 14.82
C ASN A 49 2.05 5.67 14.56
N PRO A 50 3.26 5.70 15.17
CA PRO A 50 4.29 4.72 14.89
C PRO A 50 3.93 3.31 15.37
N ASP A 51 3.13 3.17 16.43
CA ASP A 51 2.70 1.85 16.91
C ASP A 51 1.77 1.18 15.90
N LEU A 52 0.69 1.88 15.53
CA LEU A 52 -0.29 1.38 14.56
C LEU A 52 0.38 1.06 13.22
N VAL A 53 1.17 2.00 12.68
CA VAL A 53 1.84 1.81 11.40
C VAL A 53 2.86 0.67 11.44
N ASN A 54 3.57 0.47 12.55
CA ASN A 54 4.48 -0.67 12.70
C ASN A 54 3.73 -2.02 12.76
N ARG A 55 2.56 -2.06 13.41
CA ARG A 55 1.68 -3.24 13.44
C ARG A 55 1.13 -3.55 12.05
N VAL A 56 0.61 -2.54 11.34
CA VAL A 56 0.19 -2.65 9.93
C VAL A 56 1.33 -3.15 9.04
N GLY A 57 2.53 -2.58 9.19
CA GLY A 57 3.71 -3.02 8.44
C GLY A 57 4.05 -4.50 8.69
N LYS A 58 3.88 -4.99 9.92
CA LYS A 58 4.07 -6.41 10.26
C LYS A 58 3.00 -7.29 9.62
N VAL A 59 1.75 -6.84 9.56
CA VAL A 59 0.64 -7.57 8.90
C VAL A 59 0.95 -7.82 7.43
N PHE A 60 1.33 -6.77 6.69
CA PHE A 60 1.70 -6.91 5.29
C PHE A 60 3.00 -7.69 5.10
N ALA A 61 4.04 -7.43 5.90
CA ALA A 61 5.26 -8.22 5.84
C ALA A 61 4.99 -9.72 6.05
N SER A 62 4.04 -10.08 6.93
CA SER A 62 3.61 -11.46 7.13
C SER A 62 2.85 -12.05 5.93
N ALA A 63 2.08 -11.25 5.20
CA ALA A 63 1.40 -11.70 3.98
C ALA A 63 2.39 -12.01 2.86
N PHE A 64 3.43 -11.20 2.72
CA PHE A 64 4.45 -11.35 1.67
C PHE A 64 5.71 -12.10 2.11
N ALA A 65 5.73 -12.67 3.32
CA ALA A 65 6.91 -13.28 3.93
C ALA A 65 7.50 -14.47 3.15
N ASP A 66 6.67 -15.16 2.36
CA ASP A 66 7.07 -16.32 1.55
C ASP A 66 7.44 -15.91 0.11
N GLN A 67 7.31 -14.62 -0.22
CA GLN A 67 7.69 -14.05 -1.50
C GLN A 67 9.06 -13.37 -1.40
N GLN A 68 9.79 -13.35 -2.50
CA GLN A 68 11.01 -12.53 -2.58
C GLN A 68 10.61 -11.11 -2.96
N ILE A 69 10.85 -10.19 -2.04
CA ILE A 69 10.70 -8.75 -2.23
C ILE A 69 12.10 -8.16 -2.15
N ASP A 70 12.47 -7.31 -3.10
CA ASP A 70 13.76 -6.62 -3.13
C ASP A 70 13.64 -5.14 -2.76
N VAL A 71 12.45 -4.54 -2.90
CA VAL A 71 12.19 -3.13 -2.62
C VAL A 71 10.70 -2.86 -2.41
N ILE A 72 10.37 -1.92 -1.51
CA ILE A 72 9.01 -1.39 -1.34
C ILE A 72 8.88 -0.11 -2.14
N MET A 73 7.79 0.04 -2.89
CA MET A 73 7.48 1.24 -3.67
C MET A 73 6.18 1.87 -3.21
N THR A 74 6.16 3.19 -3.07
CA THR A 74 4.95 3.97 -2.78
C THR A 74 5.01 5.30 -3.55
N VAL A 75 3.86 5.95 -3.72
CA VAL A 75 3.82 7.35 -4.15
C VAL A 75 3.81 8.29 -2.95
N ALA A 76 4.46 9.45 -3.07
CA ALA A 76 4.40 10.47 -2.04
C ALA A 76 2.95 10.97 -1.84
N THR A 77 2.48 11.24 -0.63
CA THR A 77 3.26 11.36 0.62
C THR A 77 2.77 10.42 1.72
N LYS A 78 1.47 10.11 1.77
CA LYS A 78 0.84 9.42 2.89
C LYS A 78 1.30 7.96 3.03
N GLY A 79 1.37 7.20 1.93
CA GLY A 79 1.87 5.83 1.93
C GLY A 79 3.34 5.63 2.37
N ILE A 80 4.14 6.71 2.50
CA ILE A 80 5.56 6.62 2.91
C ILE A 80 5.73 5.96 4.29
N SER A 81 4.85 6.26 5.26
CA SER A 81 4.97 5.70 6.60
C SER A 81 4.72 4.18 6.61
N ILE A 82 3.68 3.73 5.89
CA ILE A 82 3.37 2.31 5.68
C ILE A 82 4.52 1.61 4.96
N ALA A 83 5.03 2.20 3.86
CA ALA A 83 6.13 1.64 3.09
C ALA A 83 7.37 1.39 3.95
N HIS A 84 7.74 2.35 4.80
CA HIS A 84 8.86 2.18 5.74
C HIS A 84 8.61 1.11 6.78
N ALA A 85 7.40 0.97 7.30
CA ALA A 85 7.08 -0.07 8.27
C ALA A 85 7.15 -1.47 7.65
N ILE A 86 6.61 -1.67 6.44
CA ILE A 86 6.73 -2.94 5.71
C ILE A 86 8.20 -3.26 5.44
N ALA A 87 8.93 -2.28 4.89
CA ALA A 87 10.34 -2.40 4.54
C ALA A 87 11.21 -2.77 5.74
N ARG A 88 10.92 -2.23 6.93
CA ARG A 88 11.61 -2.55 8.17
C ARG A 88 11.47 -4.03 8.54
N HIS A 89 10.28 -4.60 8.40
CA HIS A 89 10.05 -6.01 8.73
C HIS A 89 10.60 -6.97 7.68
N LEU A 90 10.55 -6.59 6.40
CA LEU A 90 11.12 -7.38 5.30
C LEU A 90 12.63 -7.17 5.08
N ASN A 91 13.21 -6.16 5.74
CA ASN A 91 14.61 -5.76 5.63
C ASN A 91 15.05 -5.43 4.18
N VAL A 92 14.27 -4.58 3.53
CA VAL A 92 14.48 -4.13 2.14
C VAL A 92 14.44 -2.59 2.04
N PRO A 93 15.02 -1.96 1.01
CA PRO A 93 14.91 -0.51 0.80
C PRO A 93 13.48 -0.05 0.43
N VAL A 94 13.26 1.26 0.55
CA VAL A 94 12.03 1.94 0.08
C VAL A 94 12.38 2.87 -1.07
N VAL A 95 11.52 2.89 -2.09
CA VAL A 95 11.53 3.84 -3.20
C VAL A 95 10.26 4.65 -3.18
N VAL A 96 10.41 5.98 -3.23
CA VAL A 96 9.28 6.92 -3.21
C VAL A 96 9.15 7.59 -4.57
N VAL A 97 8.03 7.31 -5.24
CA VAL A 97 7.63 7.97 -6.49
C VAL A 97 7.10 9.36 -6.18
N ARG A 98 7.50 10.33 -7.01
CA ARG A 98 7.10 11.74 -6.87
C ARG A 98 6.00 12.09 -7.86
N ARG A 99 5.27 13.17 -7.59
CA ARG A 99 4.29 13.75 -8.53
C ARG A 99 4.88 14.86 -9.41
N ASP A 100 6.09 15.30 -9.09
CA ASP A 100 6.81 16.38 -9.76
C ASP A 100 8.31 16.04 -9.84
N SER A 101 8.94 16.45 -10.94
CA SER A 101 10.39 16.32 -11.10
C SER A 101 11.13 17.35 -10.23
N LYS A 102 12.30 16.97 -9.71
CA LYS A 102 13.24 17.92 -9.09
C LYS A 102 14.58 17.81 -9.79
N VAL A 103 15.24 18.96 -9.98
CA VAL A 103 16.58 19.05 -10.59
C VAL A 103 17.60 18.19 -9.85
N THR A 104 17.44 18.04 -8.54
CA THR A 104 18.30 17.19 -7.69
C THR A 104 18.23 15.70 -8.01
N GLU A 105 17.28 15.26 -8.84
CA GLU A 105 17.04 13.84 -9.19
C GLU A 105 17.80 13.35 -10.42
N GLY A 106 18.41 14.24 -11.20
CA GLY A 106 19.09 13.88 -12.45
C GLY A 106 18.11 13.33 -13.50
N SER A 107 18.51 12.29 -14.22
CA SER A 107 17.67 11.66 -15.24
C SER A 107 16.49 10.91 -14.62
N THR A 108 15.28 11.18 -15.10
CA THR A 108 14.04 10.62 -14.59
C THR A 108 13.25 9.88 -15.67
N VAL A 109 12.46 8.91 -15.24
CA VAL A 109 11.33 8.34 -16.00
C VAL A 109 10.06 9.01 -15.49
N SER A 110 9.16 9.36 -16.41
CA SER A 110 7.89 9.97 -16.09
C SER A 110 6.77 9.27 -16.85
N ILE A 111 5.67 9.02 -16.17
CA ILE A 111 4.45 8.47 -16.76
C ILE A 111 3.24 9.32 -16.39
N ASN A 112 2.20 9.26 -17.19
CA ASN A 112 0.91 9.87 -16.89
C ASN A 112 -0.09 8.78 -16.49
N TYR A 113 -0.92 9.07 -15.50
CA TYR A 113 -1.97 8.17 -15.03
C TYR A 113 -3.22 8.96 -14.64
N VAL A 114 -4.36 8.28 -14.59
CA VAL A 114 -5.61 8.89 -14.10
C VAL A 114 -5.74 8.57 -12.61
N SER A 115 -5.71 9.61 -11.78
CA SER A 115 -5.92 9.45 -10.34
C SER A 115 -7.39 9.14 -10.06
N GLY A 116 -7.66 8.03 -9.37
CA GLY A 116 -9.02 7.65 -8.97
C GLY A 116 -9.68 8.71 -8.07
N SER A 117 -8.88 9.47 -7.33
CA SER A 117 -9.37 10.48 -6.41
C SER A 117 -9.78 11.78 -7.09
N SER A 118 -8.94 12.27 -8.01
CA SER A 118 -9.17 13.55 -8.69
C SER A 118 -9.85 13.42 -10.05
N ARG A 119 -9.91 12.21 -10.63
CA ARG A 119 -10.32 11.93 -12.02
C ARG A 119 -9.60 12.81 -13.04
N ARG A 120 -8.38 13.24 -12.70
CA ARG A 120 -7.50 14.05 -13.55
C ARG A 120 -6.25 13.25 -13.91
N ILE A 121 -5.68 13.60 -15.05
CA ILE A 121 -4.34 13.13 -15.42
C ILE A 121 -3.35 13.74 -14.44
N GLN A 122 -2.56 12.88 -13.82
CA GLN A 122 -1.44 13.22 -12.97
C GLN A 122 -0.17 12.57 -13.51
N THR A 123 0.98 13.12 -13.16
CA THR A 123 2.28 12.59 -13.54
C THR A 123 2.93 11.91 -12.35
N MET A 124 3.56 10.76 -12.59
CA MET A 124 4.50 10.13 -11.65
C MET A 124 5.91 10.24 -12.22
N VAL A 125 6.86 10.51 -11.34
CA VAL A 125 8.26 10.71 -11.70
C VAL A 125 9.15 9.91 -10.75
N LEU A 126 10.11 9.17 -11.31
CA LEU A 126 11.12 8.45 -10.55
C LEU A 126 12.50 8.61 -11.20
N SER A 127 13.53 8.80 -10.38
CA SER A 127 14.91 8.88 -10.89
C SER A 127 15.37 7.52 -11.39
N LYS A 128 16.09 7.50 -12.52
CA LYS A 128 16.67 6.26 -13.09
C LYS A 128 17.65 5.57 -12.13
N ARG A 129 18.20 6.30 -11.15
CA ARG A 129 19.11 5.76 -10.14
C ARG A 129 18.40 5.18 -8.90
N SER A 130 17.09 5.42 -8.77
CA SER A 130 16.33 5.02 -7.57
C SER A 130 15.93 3.55 -7.58
N MET A 131 15.98 2.87 -8.72
CA MET A 131 15.54 1.48 -8.87
C MET A 131 16.47 0.75 -9.83
N LYS A 132 16.76 -0.52 -9.52
CA LYS A 132 17.61 -1.38 -10.34
C LYS A 132 16.73 -2.33 -11.16
N SER A 133 17.15 -2.59 -12.39
CA SER A 133 16.49 -3.56 -13.26
C SER A 133 16.41 -4.95 -12.62
N GLY A 134 15.29 -5.64 -12.86
CA GLY A 134 15.01 -6.99 -12.37
C GLY A 134 14.57 -7.08 -10.91
N GLN A 135 14.45 -5.97 -10.17
CA GLN A 135 13.98 -6.02 -8.79
C GLN A 135 12.51 -6.47 -8.69
N ARG A 136 12.21 -7.28 -7.67
CA ARG A 136 10.85 -7.65 -7.28
C ARG A 136 10.28 -6.63 -6.31
N VAL A 137 9.23 -5.94 -6.73
CA VAL A 137 8.71 -4.75 -6.06
C VAL A 137 7.37 -5.03 -5.39
N LEU A 138 7.27 -4.74 -4.09
CA LEU A 138 5.99 -4.66 -3.40
C LEU A 138 5.52 -3.20 -3.42
N ILE A 139 4.39 -2.96 -4.07
CA ILE A 139 3.75 -1.64 -4.10
C ILE A 139 2.87 -1.48 -2.86
N THR A 140 2.84 -0.30 -2.27
CA THR A 140 1.92 0.03 -1.18
C THR A 140 1.38 1.45 -1.26
N ASP A 141 0.18 1.67 -0.68
CA ASP A 141 -0.46 2.98 -0.56
C ASP A 141 -1.43 3.01 0.62
N ASP A 142 -1.82 4.21 1.07
CA ASP A 142 -2.77 4.34 2.18
C ASP A 142 -4.23 4.15 1.76
N PHE A 143 -4.60 4.55 0.54
CA PHE A 143 -5.99 4.52 0.10
C PHE A 143 -6.12 4.17 -1.38
N MET A 144 -6.91 3.14 -1.67
CA MET A 144 -7.21 2.74 -3.04
C MET A 144 -8.69 2.93 -3.35
N LYS A 145 -8.98 3.78 -4.34
CA LYS A 145 -10.32 3.87 -4.94
C LYS A 145 -10.43 2.91 -6.12
N VAL A 146 -10.24 3.38 -7.35
CA VAL A 146 -10.33 2.57 -8.59
C VAL A 146 -9.00 1.88 -8.97
N GLY A 147 -7.92 2.12 -8.21
CA GLY A 147 -6.60 1.52 -8.50
C GLY A 147 -5.73 2.26 -9.53
N GLY A 148 -6.16 3.41 -10.06
CA GLY A 148 -5.39 4.14 -11.08
C GLY A 148 -3.97 4.54 -10.67
N THR A 149 -3.74 4.86 -9.40
CA THR A 149 -2.39 5.11 -8.84
C THR A 149 -1.53 3.84 -8.86
N MET A 150 -2.11 2.68 -8.51
CA MET A 150 -1.39 1.40 -8.50
C MET A 150 -1.04 0.98 -9.92
N ASN A 151 -1.98 1.14 -10.86
CA ASN A 151 -1.74 0.89 -12.28
C ASN A 151 -0.66 1.82 -12.86
N GLY A 152 -0.66 3.10 -12.45
CA GLY A 152 0.43 4.02 -12.76
C GLY A 152 1.77 3.47 -12.26
N MET A 153 1.88 3.14 -10.97
CA MET A 153 3.13 2.59 -10.44
C MET A 153 3.56 1.29 -11.14
N LYS A 154 2.63 0.41 -11.51
CA LYS A 154 2.90 -0.79 -12.31
C LYS A 154 3.51 -0.45 -13.68
N ASN A 155 2.90 0.47 -14.43
CA ASN A 155 3.45 0.93 -15.70
C ASN A 155 4.84 1.58 -15.52
N LEU A 156 5.06 2.27 -14.40
CA LEU A 156 6.37 2.82 -14.09
C LEU A 156 7.41 1.73 -13.83
N LEU A 157 7.03 0.58 -13.24
CA LEU A 157 7.95 -0.55 -13.05
C LEU A 157 8.40 -1.18 -14.37
N GLU A 158 7.51 -1.21 -15.37
CA GLU A 158 7.82 -1.75 -16.70
C GLU A 158 8.97 -0.96 -17.35
N GLU A 159 9.01 0.37 -17.18
CA GLU A 159 10.11 1.24 -17.67
C GLU A 159 11.46 0.98 -16.99
N PHE A 160 11.48 0.25 -15.87
CA PHE A 160 12.69 -0.15 -15.15
C PHE A 160 12.98 -1.65 -15.28
N ASP A 161 12.27 -2.40 -16.13
CA ASP A 161 12.35 -3.86 -16.24
C ASP A 161 12.21 -4.56 -14.87
N CYS A 162 11.35 -4.04 -14.01
CA CYS A 162 11.10 -4.56 -12.67
C CYS A 162 9.85 -5.43 -12.64
N GLN A 163 9.80 -6.35 -11.67
CA GLN A 163 8.68 -7.28 -11.52
C GLN A 163 7.78 -6.85 -10.37
N LEU A 164 6.48 -6.77 -10.61
CA LEU A 164 5.51 -6.59 -9.53
C LEU A 164 5.42 -7.89 -8.71
N ALA A 165 5.75 -7.82 -7.43
CA ALA A 165 5.58 -8.94 -6.50
C ALA A 165 4.20 -8.94 -5.83
N GLY A 166 3.62 -7.76 -5.62
CA GLY A 166 2.28 -7.62 -5.10
C GLY A 166 1.94 -6.18 -4.75
N ILE A 167 0.70 -5.97 -4.31
CA ILE A 167 0.17 -4.67 -3.89
C ILE A 167 -0.44 -4.81 -2.49
N ALA A 168 -0.17 -3.84 -1.62
CA ALA A 168 -0.65 -3.79 -0.24
C ALA A 168 -1.25 -2.41 0.07
N VAL A 169 -2.55 -2.32 0.32
CA VAL A 169 -3.25 -1.05 0.56
C VAL A 169 -3.92 -1.06 1.93
N LEU A 170 -3.79 0.03 2.70
CA LEU A 170 -4.38 0.09 4.03
C LEU A 170 -5.92 0.04 3.95
N VAL A 171 -6.50 0.92 3.15
CA VAL A 171 -7.94 1.02 2.94
C VAL A 171 -8.26 0.94 1.44
N GLU A 172 -9.20 0.08 1.07
CA GLU A 172 -9.83 0.09 -0.26
C GLU A 172 -11.23 0.72 -0.16
N ALA A 173 -11.70 1.34 -1.23
CA ALA A 173 -13.04 1.87 -1.34
C ALA A 173 -13.87 1.06 -2.33
N GLU A 174 -15.11 0.76 -1.94
CA GLU A 174 -16.11 0.22 -2.86
C GLU A 174 -16.47 1.27 -3.91
N HIS A 175 -16.56 0.82 -5.16
CA HIS A 175 -16.89 1.68 -6.30
C HIS A 175 -17.65 0.88 -7.36
N ALA A 176 -18.45 1.59 -8.16
CA ALA A 176 -19.20 1.00 -9.27
C ALA A 176 -18.37 0.83 -10.55
N ASP A 177 -17.24 1.56 -10.64
CA ASP A 177 -16.32 1.49 -11.78
C ASP A 177 -15.60 0.12 -11.81
N GLU A 178 -15.00 -0.26 -12.93
CA GLU A 178 -14.16 -1.47 -13.00
C GLU A 178 -12.85 -1.25 -12.23
N THR A 179 -12.44 -2.21 -11.38
CA THR A 179 -11.18 -2.11 -10.64
C THR A 179 -10.01 -2.30 -11.61
N LEU A 180 -9.04 -1.39 -11.58
CA LEU A 180 -7.91 -1.43 -12.52
C LEU A 180 -6.79 -2.41 -12.11
N VAL A 181 -6.94 -3.06 -10.96
CA VAL A 181 -5.96 -3.98 -10.39
C VAL A 181 -6.69 -5.10 -9.62
N ASP A 182 -6.41 -6.35 -9.99
CA ASP A 182 -7.10 -7.52 -9.43
C ASP A 182 -6.32 -8.23 -8.30
N ASP A 183 -5.01 -8.03 -8.24
CA ASP A 183 -4.11 -8.74 -7.34
C ASP A 183 -3.49 -7.83 -6.28
N TYR A 184 -4.23 -7.60 -5.20
CA TYR A 184 -3.80 -6.77 -4.06
C TYR A 184 -4.33 -7.30 -2.72
N TYR A 185 -3.64 -6.95 -1.65
CA TYR A 185 -4.06 -7.14 -0.26
C TYR A 185 -4.59 -5.82 0.32
N SER A 186 -5.76 -5.83 0.95
CA SER A 186 -6.33 -4.70 1.71
C SER A 186 -6.67 -5.10 3.15
N LEU A 187 -6.53 -4.17 4.10
CA LEU A 187 -6.89 -4.43 5.50
C LEU A 187 -8.33 -4.04 5.83
N VAL A 188 -8.80 -2.93 5.26
CA VAL A 188 -10.14 -2.39 5.52
C VAL A 188 -10.81 -2.03 4.21
N LYS A 189 -12.09 -2.37 4.07
CA LYS A 189 -12.92 -1.96 2.96
C LYS A 189 -13.94 -0.92 3.40
N LEU A 190 -13.95 0.23 2.73
CA LEU A 190 -14.90 1.31 2.89
C LEU A 190 -16.05 1.13 1.90
N HIS A 191 -17.25 0.85 2.41
CA HIS A 191 -18.44 0.64 1.59
C HIS A 191 -19.13 1.94 1.22
N GLU A 192 -19.51 2.70 2.25
CA GLU A 192 -20.30 3.91 2.08
C GLU A 192 -19.88 4.96 3.10
N VAL A 193 -19.89 6.20 2.64
CA VAL A 193 -19.73 7.41 3.46
C VAL A 193 -20.99 8.23 3.26
N ASN A 194 -21.78 8.39 4.32
CA ASN A 194 -22.94 9.27 4.29
C ASN A 194 -22.59 10.57 5.00
N GLU A 195 -22.28 11.61 4.21
CA GLU A 195 -21.92 12.93 4.74
C GLU A 195 -23.08 13.60 5.51
N LYS A 196 -24.34 13.30 5.17
CA LYS A 196 -25.52 13.88 5.81
C LYS A 196 -25.75 13.29 7.19
N ASP A 197 -25.71 11.96 7.27
CA ASP A 197 -25.97 11.22 8.50
C ASP A 197 -24.70 11.04 9.34
N ARG A 198 -23.56 11.49 8.81
CA ARG A 198 -22.22 11.37 9.40
C ARG A 198 -21.86 9.93 9.75
N THR A 199 -22.23 8.99 8.91
CA THR A 199 -21.94 7.56 9.09
C THR A 199 -20.88 7.07 8.12
N ILE A 200 -20.08 6.12 8.59
CA ILE A 200 -19.02 5.44 7.84
C ILE A 200 -19.32 3.95 7.93
N ALA A 201 -19.47 3.27 6.79
CA ALA A 201 -19.66 1.82 6.73
C ALA A 201 -18.36 1.14 6.33
N LEU A 202 -17.78 0.35 7.24
CA LEU A 202 -16.50 -0.34 7.07
C LEU A 202 -16.65 -1.85 7.26
N SER A 203 -15.83 -2.61 6.56
CA SER A 203 -15.67 -4.04 6.78
C SER A 203 -14.19 -4.45 6.71
N GLU A 204 -13.93 -5.70 7.02
CA GLU A 204 -12.62 -6.31 6.77
C GLU A 204 -12.31 -6.27 5.27
N GLY A 205 -11.07 -5.90 4.93
CA GLY A 205 -10.58 -5.96 3.55
C GLY A 205 -10.41 -7.42 3.07
N ASN A 206 -9.72 -7.58 1.95
CA ASN A 206 -9.56 -8.88 1.31
C ASN A 206 -8.42 -9.74 1.89
N TYR A 207 -7.74 -9.30 2.96
CA TYR A 207 -6.56 -9.97 3.51
C TYR A 207 -6.76 -11.49 3.72
N PHE A 208 -7.85 -11.89 4.38
CA PHE A 208 -8.08 -13.30 4.72
C PHE A 208 -8.66 -14.10 3.54
N SER A 209 -9.56 -13.51 2.76
CA SER A 209 -10.15 -14.18 1.59
C SER A 209 -9.08 -14.48 0.54
N LYS A 210 -8.11 -13.57 0.35
CA LYS A 210 -7.00 -13.76 -0.58
C LYS A 210 -5.99 -14.78 -0.08
N ARG A 211 -5.58 -14.70 1.20
CA ARG A 211 -4.65 -15.67 1.80
C ARG A 211 -5.21 -17.10 1.83
N GLY A 212 -6.52 -17.26 1.86
CA GLY A 212 -7.19 -18.55 1.71
C GLY A 212 -7.05 -19.16 0.32
N ASN A 213 -6.93 -18.33 -0.72
CA ASN A 213 -6.74 -18.75 -2.12
C ASN A 213 -5.27 -18.97 -2.50
N ASP A 214 -4.33 -18.33 -1.78
CA ASP A 214 -2.88 -18.48 -1.99
C ASP A 214 -2.27 -19.71 -1.28
N LYS A 215 -3.07 -20.47 -0.52
CA LYS A 215 -2.69 -21.74 0.15
C LYS A 215 -3.11 -22.96 -0.66
#